data_AF-A0A925FKV7-F1
#
_entry.id   AF-A0A925FKV7-F1
#
_cell.length_a   1.000
_cell.length_b   1.000
_cell.length_c   1.000
_cell.angle_alpha   90.00
_cell.angle_beta   90.00
_cell.angle_gamma   90.00
#
_symmetry.space_group_name_H-M   'P 1'
#
loop_
_entity.id
_entity.type
_entity.pdbx_description
1 polymer ?
#
loop_
_entity_poly.entity_id
_entity_poly.type
_entity_poly.pdbx_seq_one_letter_code
_entity_poly.pdbx_strand_id
1 'polypeptide(L)'
;MESFNEIINSVGPAFKNIYVQIGLLIVFATAHGYAGAWLAVRMLFRPRQPFKVLGITLFPQGMIPRHRDRLANAIGKAVGEELVSQETIMEELMGKDFLRK
;
A
#
# COMPACT_ATOMS: atom_id res chain seq x y z
N MET A 1 1.16 39.39 -18.16
CA MET A 1 2.03 39.64 -16.99
C MET A 1 1.29 40.36 -15.86
N GLU A 2 0.34 41.26 -16.13
CA GLU A 2 -0.43 41.98 -15.10
C GLU A 2 -1.33 41.09 -14.23
N SER A 3 -2.00 40.08 -14.83
CA SER A 3 -2.86 39.14 -14.09
C SER A 3 -2.12 38.28 -13.06
N PHE A 4 -0.84 37.96 -13.30
CA PHE A 4 -0.02 37.22 -12.35
C PHE A 4 0.38 38.10 -11.16
N ASN A 5 0.70 39.38 -11.42
CA ASN A 5 1.08 40.33 -10.39
C ASN A 5 -0.12 40.74 -9.50
N GLU A 6 -1.34 40.78 -10.04
CA GLU A 6 -2.56 40.99 -9.26
C GLU A 6 -2.83 39.85 -8.26
N ILE A 7 -2.61 38.60 -8.67
CA ILE A 7 -2.73 37.44 -7.79
C ILE A 7 -1.68 37.50 -6.68
N ILE A 8 -0.43 37.83 -7.01
CA ILE A 8 0.64 37.95 -6.00
C ILE A 8 0.36 39.07 -4.99
N ASN A 9 -0.17 40.21 -5.44
CA ASN A 9 -0.44 41.36 -4.56
C ASN A 9 -1.68 41.18 -3.67
N SER A 10 -2.70 40.45 -4.14
CA SER A 10 -3.88 40.11 -3.33
C SER A 10 -3.62 38.97 -2.34
N VAL A 11 -2.72 38.05 -2.68
CA VAL A 11 -2.34 36.89 -1.85
C VAL A 11 -1.22 37.24 -0.86
N GLY A 12 -0.33 38.16 -1.22
CA GLY A 12 0.79 38.64 -0.40
C GLY A 12 0.46 39.06 1.05
N PRO A 13 -0.63 39.80 1.34
CA PRO A 13 -0.96 40.17 2.72
C PRO A 13 -1.47 38.99 3.56
N ALA A 14 -2.16 38.01 2.95
CA ALA A 14 -2.61 36.81 3.66
C ALA A 14 -1.42 35.94 4.12
N PHE A 15 -0.36 35.87 3.31
CA PHE A 15 0.89 35.17 3.67
C PHE A 15 1.76 35.90 4.70
N LYS A 16 1.50 37.18 5.03
CA LYS A 16 2.21 37.89 6.10
C LYS A 16 1.65 37.61 7.49
N ASN A 17 0.43 37.07 7.59
CA ASN A 17 -0.18 36.74 8.87
C ASN A 17 0.42 35.45 9.44
N ILE A 18 1.01 35.54 10.63
CA ILE A 18 1.66 34.41 11.31
C ILE A 18 0.72 33.21 11.52
N TYR A 19 -0.56 33.46 11.78
CA TYR A 19 -1.56 32.39 11.96
C TYR A 19 -1.81 31.62 10.65
N VAL A 20 -1.81 32.32 9.51
CA VAL A 20 -1.97 31.71 8.18
C VAL A 20 -0.75 30.88 7.84
N GLN A 21 0.46 31.37 8.11
CA GLN A 21 1.69 30.62 7.90
C GLN A 21 1.74 29.33 8.72
N ILE A 22 1.39 29.40 10.01
CA ILE A 22 1.36 28.23 10.89
C ILE A 22 0.35 27.20 10.38
N GLY A 23 -0.86 27.64 9.99
CA GLY A 23 -1.86 26.77 9.40
C GLY A 23 -1.36 26.06 8.14
N LEU A 24 -0.69 26.81 7.25
CA LEU A 24 -0.16 26.28 6.00
C LEU A 24 0.97 25.26 6.23
N LEU A 25 1.83 25.53 7.22
CA LEU A 25 2.89 24.59 7.63
C LEU A 25 2.32 23.28 8.17
N ILE A 26 1.30 23.34 9.04
CA ILE A 26 0.67 22.14 9.61
C ILE A 26 0.02 21.31 8.50
N VAL A 27 -0.72 21.95 7.61
CA VAL A 27 -1.38 21.28 6.47
C VAL A 27 -0.34 20.63 5.56
N PHE A 28 0.72 21.36 5.22
CA PHE A 28 1.78 20.85 4.36
C PHE A 28 2.51 19.67 5.00
N ALA A 29 2.90 19.80 6.27
CA ALA A 29 3.59 18.74 7.01
C ALA A 29 2.71 17.48 7.12
N THR A 30 1.42 17.66 7.43
CA THR A 30 0.45 16.56 7.53
C THR A 30 0.25 15.88 6.18
N ALA A 31 0.05 16.65 5.10
CA ALA A 31 -0.13 16.11 3.76
C ALA A 31 1.12 15.36 3.29
N HIS A 32 2.30 15.91 3.52
CA HIS A 32 3.57 15.27 3.17
C HIS A 32 3.78 13.97 3.94
N GLY A 33 3.57 13.98 5.26
CA GLY A 33 3.67 12.80 6.12
C GLY A 33 2.68 11.70 5.73
N TYR A 34 1.41 12.08 5.51
CA TYR A 34 0.37 11.15 5.07
C TYR A 34 0.68 10.55 3.69
N ALA A 35 1.10 11.39 2.73
CA ALA A 35 1.48 10.93 1.40
C ALA A 35 2.66 9.95 1.44
N GLY A 36 3.67 10.23 2.26
CA GLY A 36 4.82 9.35 2.47
C GLY A 36 4.41 7.99 3.07
N ALA A 37 3.60 8.00 4.13
CA ALA A 37 3.11 6.78 4.77
C ALA A 37 2.24 5.94 3.82
N TRP A 38 1.32 6.59 3.11
CA TRP A 38 0.50 5.95 2.08
C TRP A 38 1.36 5.32 0.98
N LEU A 39 2.37 6.05 0.50
CA LEU A 39 3.28 5.56 -0.52
C LEU A 39 4.08 4.35 -0.01
N ALA A 40 4.57 4.38 1.23
CA ALA A 40 5.32 3.28 1.83
C ALA A 40 4.51 1.99 1.91
N VAL A 41 3.25 2.06 2.39
CA VAL A 41 2.34 0.90 2.43
C VAL A 41 2.09 0.38 1.02
N ARG A 42 1.87 1.27 0.06
CA ARG A 42 1.70 0.89 -1.34
C ARG A 42 2.96 0.26 -1.94
N MET A 43 4.14 0.69 -1.49
CA MET A 43 5.45 0.19 -1.93
C MET A 43 5.72 -1.27 -1.49
N LEU A 44 5.10 -1.73 -0.40
CA LEU A 44 5.20 -3.13 0.02
C LEU A 44 4.63 -4.10 -1.03
N PHE A 45 3.58 -3.69 -1.74
CA PHE A 45 2.86 -4.51 -2.71
C PHE A 45 3.17 -4.19 -4.18
N ARG A 46 3.57 -2.95 -4.48
CA ARG A 46 3.94 -2.47 -5.83
C ARG A 46 5.27 -1.71 -5.72
N PRO A 47 6.25 -1.84 -6.62
CA PRO A 47 6.13 -2.35 -7.97
C PRO A 47 6.31 -3.87 -8.02
N ARG A 48 5.57 -4.53 -8.94
CA ARG A 48 5.62 -5.99 -9.10
C ARG A 48 6.94 -6.46 -9.71
N GLN A 49 7.61 -5.58 -10.44
CA GLN A 49 8.94 -5.79 -11.00
C GLN A 49 9.84 -4.59 -10.66
N PRO A 50 11.15 -4.80 -10.49
CA PRO A 50 12.06 -3.70 -10.21
C PRO A 50 12.11 -2.73 -11.38
N PHE A 51 11.97 -1.43 -11.10
CA PHE A 51 12.12 -0.39 -12.11
C PHE A 51 13.59 -0.05 -12.26
N LYS A 52 14.16 -0.36 -13.43
CA LYS A 52 15.57 -0.15 -13.76
C LYS A 52 15.70 0.90 -14.85
N VAL A 53 16.61 1.85 -14.68
CA VAL A 53 16.96 2.88 -15.67
C VAL A 53 18.48 2.88 -15.82
N LEU A 54 18.97 2.76 -17.06
CA LEU A 54 20.42 2.77 -17.38
C LEU A 54 21.24 1.79 -16.53
N GLY A 55 20.68 0.60 -16.22
CA GLY A 55 21.33 -0.42 -15.40
C GLY A 55 21.23 -0.21 -13.88
N ILE A 56 20.75 0.95 -13.42
CA ILE A 56 20.55 1.26 -12.00
C ILE A 56 19.10 0.92 -11.60
N THR A 57 18.93 0.22 -10.48
CA THR A 57 17.59 -0.07 -9.93
C THR A 57 17.10 1.14 -9.14
N LEU A 58 16.21 1.93 -9.73
CA LEU A 58 15.67 3.13 -9.11
C LEU A 58 14.58 2.78 -8.08
N PHE A 59 13.74 1.79 -8.38
CA PHE A 59 12.76 1.27 -7.43
C PHE A 59 12.91 -0.25 -7.31
N PRO A 60 13.30 -0.76 -6.13
CA PRO A 60 13.31 -2.19 -5.89
C PRO A 60 11.88 -2.74 -5.92
N GLN A 61 11.76 -4.03 -6.21
CA GLN A 61 10.47 -4.73 -6.14
C GLN A 61 9.91 -4.65 -4.71
N GLY A 62 8.58 -4.53 -4.60
CA GLY A 62 7.91 -4.54 -3.30
C GLY A 62 8.22 -5.79 -2.48
N MET A 63 8.28 -5.63 -1.16
CA MET A 63 8.69 -6.69 -0.23
C MET A 63 7.84 -7.96 -0.32
N ILE A 64 6.53 -7.81 -0.51
CA ILE A 64 5.59 -8.95 -0.57
C ILE A 64 5.74 -9.71 -1.91
N PRO A 65 5.67 -9.06 -3.08
CA PRO A 65 5.97 -9.72 -4.36
C PRO A 65 7.33 -10.42 -4.39
N ARG A 66 8.35 -9.84 -3.74
CA ARG A 66 9.70 -10.40 -3.68
C ARG A 66 9.78 -11.74 -2.93
N HIS A 67 8.89 -11.98 -1.98
CA HIS A 67 8.85 -13.21 -1.16
C HIS A 67 7.58 -14.04 -1.38
N ARG A 68 6.93 -13.87 -2.54
CA ARG A 68 5.64 -14.50 -2.86
C ARG A 68 5.66 -16.03 -2.69
N ASP A 69 6.75 -16.70 -3.03
CA ASP A 69 6.84 -18.18 -2.98
C ASP A 69 6.87 -18.67 -1.53
N ARG A 70 7.65 -17.99 -0.67
CA ARG A 70 7.67 -18.28 0.78
C ARG A 70 6.31 -18.03 1.42
N LEU A 71 5.66 -16.93 1.03
CA LEU A 71 4.34 -16.58 1.55
C LEU A 71 3.29 -17.61 1.11
N ALA A 72 3.30 -18.03 -0.16
CA ALA A 72 2.40 -19.06 -0.68
C ALA A 72 2.56 -20.39 0.07
N ASN A 73 3.80 -20.83 0.32
CA ASN A 73 4.05 -22.06 1.08
C ASN A 73 3.55 -21.95 2.53
N ALA A 74 3.78 -20.83 3.20
CA ALA A 74 3.34 -20.63 4.58
C ALA A 74 1.81 -20.61 4.68
N ILE A 75 1.14 -19.90 3.77
CA ILE A 75 -0.33 -19.86 3.70
C ILE A 75 -0.89 -21.24 3.37
N GLY A 76 -0.34 -21.93 2.36
CA GLY A 76 -0.79 -23.26 1.96
C GLY A 76 -0.67 -24.28 3.08
N LYS A 77 0.44 -24.23 3.84
CA LYS A 77 0.61 -25.07 5.02
C LYS A 77 -0.44 -24.78 6.09
N ALA A 78 -0.62 -23.51 6.47
CA ALA A 78 -1.60 -23.13 7.49
C ALA A 78 -3.04 -23.50 7.09
N VAL A 79 -3.41 -23.26 5.83
CA VAL A 79 -4.72 -23.64 5.28
C VAL A 79 -4.90 -25.16 5.25
N GLY A 80 -3.88 -25.91 4.82
CA GLY A 80 -3.94 -27.37 4.77
C GLY A 80 -4.02 -28.02 6.15
N GLU A 81 -3.41 -27.43 7.17
CA GLU A 81 -3.48 -27.91 8.55
C GLU A 81 -4.82 -27.54 9.21
N GLU A 82 -5.31 -26.31 9.03
CA GLU A 82 -6.45 -25.77 9.79
C GLU A 82 -7.81 -25.94 9.09
N LEU A 83 -7.87 -25.72 7.77
CA LEU A 83 -9.15 -25.68 7.02
C LEU A 83 -9.48 -26.98 6.29
N VAL A 84 -8.47 -27.81 6.04
CA VAL A 84 -8.61 -29.05 5.27
C VAL A 84 -7.94 -30.20 6.02
N SER A 85 -8.21 -30.29 7.33
CA SER A 85 -7.64 -31.35 8.17
C SER A 85 -8.11 -32.72 7.66
N GLN A 86 -7.30 -33.76 7.93
CA GLN A 86 -7.63 -35.12 7.51
C GLN A 86 -8.97 -35.59 8.09
N GLU A 87 -9.31 -35.16 9.31
CA GLU A 87 -10.61 -35.45 9.91
C GLU A 87 -11.75 -34.83 9.10
N THR A 88 -11.68 -33.55 8.73
CA THR A 88 -12.74 -32.88 7.96
C THR A 88 -12.92 -33.49 6.57
N ILE A 89 -11.83 -33.88 5.90
CA ILE A 89 -11.92 -34.57 4.61
C ILE A 89 -12.60 -35.94 4.78
N MET A 90 -12.23 -36.70 5.82
CA MET A 90 -12.77 -38.04 6.04
C MET A 90 -14.25 -37.99 6.44
N GLU A 91 -14.63 -37.04 7.29
CA GLU A 91 -16.01 -36.83 7.70
C GLU A 91 -16.90 -36.48 6.50
N GLU A 92 -16.41 -35.65 5.58
CA GLU A 92 -17.19 -35.24 4.40
C GLU A 92 -17.24 -36.31 3.31
N LEU A 93 -16.18 -37.12 3.14
CA LEU A 93 -16.17 -38.27 2.24
C LEU A 93 -17.03 -39.43 2.75
N MET A 94 -17.08 -39.65 4.07
CA MET A 94 -17.91 -40.68 4.69
C MET A 94 -19.33 -40.18 5.00
N GLY A 95 -19.58 -38.89 4.82
CA GLY A 95 -20.88 -38.26 4.97
C GLY A 95 -21.91 -38.90 4.05
N LYS A 96 -23.10 -39.15 4.61
CA LYS A 96 -24.23 -39.79 3.91
C LYS A 96 -24.65 -39.08 2.61
N ASP A 97 -24.26 -37.83 2.42
CA ASP A 97 -24.57 -37.05 1.22
C ASP A 97 -23.61 -37.30 0.05
N PHE A 98 -22.33 -37.65 0.29
CA PHE A 98 -21.40 -38.05 -0.79
C PHE A 98 -21.74 -39.43 -1.34
N LEU A 99 -22.10 -40.37 -0.46
CA LEU A 99 -22.40 -41.77 -0.83
C LEU A 99 -23.80 -41.99 -1.43
N ARG A 100 -24.64 -40.95 -1.54
CA ARG A 100 -26.02 -41.05 -2.03
C ARG A 100 -26.20 -40.56 -3.48
N LYS A 101 -25.14 -40.12 -4.15
CA LYS A 101 -25.17 -39.66 -5.54
C LYS A 101 -24.47 -40.64 -6.47
#